data_AF-A0A0G1URB5-F1
#
_entry.id   AF-A0A0G1URB5-F1
#
_cell.length_a   1.000
_cell.length_b   1.000
_cell.length_c   1.000
_cell.angle_alpha   90.00
_cell.angle_beta   90.00
_cell.angle_gamma   90.00
#
_symmetry.space_group_name_H-M   'P 1'
#
loop_
_entity.id
_entity.type
_entity.pdbx_description
1 polymer ?
#
loop_
_entity_poly.entity_id
_entity_poly.type
_entity_poly.pdbx_seq_one_letter_code
_entity_poly.pdbx_strand_id
1 'polypeptide(L)' 'LNPVDLAILRLAVYELTIDKKAPFKVIIDEAVELAKKYGGSGSPAFINGSLGKLVKLNYLDQA' A
#
# COMPACT_ATOMS: atom_id res chain seq x y z
N LEU A 1 4.72 12.53 -7.13
CA LEU A 1 3.88 12.06 -6.01
C LEU A 1 3.62 13.21 -5.07
N ASN A 2 2.40 13.37 -4.55
CA ASN A 2 2.20 14.31 -3.45
C ASN A 2 2.83 13.72 -2.16
N PRO A 3 3.16 14.56 -1.14
CA PRO A 3 3.82 14.09 0.08
C PRO A 3 3.00 13.06 0.88
N VAL A 4 1.67 13.14 0.82
CA VAL A 4 0.77 12.22 1.53
C VAL A 4 0.82 10.82 0.93
N ASP A 5 0.71 10.69 -0.40
CA ASP A 5 0.83 9.41 -1.10
C ASP A 5 2.18 8.75 -0.78
N LEU A 6 3.25 9.55 -0.71
CA LEU A 6 4.59 9.04 -0.42
C LEU A 6 4.70 8.51 1.02
N ALA A 7 4.10 9.21 1.98
CA ALA A 7 4.06 8.76 3.37
C ALA A 7 3.27 7.46 3.52
N ILE A 8 2.10 7.36 2.87
CA ILE A 8 1.26 6.17 2.86
C ILE A 8 2.01 4.98 2.26
N LEU A 9 2.64 5.16 1.08
CA LEU A 9 3.41 4.09 0.44
C LEU A 9 4.58 3.61 1.31
N ARG A 10 5.33 4.53 1.93
CA ARG A 10 6.46 4.17 2.80
C ARG A 10 6.01 3.30 3.98
N LEU A 11 4.92 3.70 4.64
CA LEU A 11 4.36 2.95 5.75
C LEU A 11 3.89 1.56 5.30
N ALA A 12 3.07 1.50 4.25
CA ALA A 12 2.53 0.23 3.76
C ALA A 12 3.65 -0.71 3.26
N VAL A 13 4.67 -0.19 2.56
CA VAL A 13 5.81 -0.99 2.12
C VAL A 13 6.60 -1.53 3.31
N TYR A 14 6.84 -0.72 4.34
CA TYR A 14 7.51 -1.17 5.56
C TYR A 14 6.73 -2.31 6.24
N GLU A 15 5.41 -2.18 6.38
CA GLU A 15 4.58 -3.22 6.99
C GLU A 15 4.53 -4.50 6.14
N LEU A 16 4.48 -4.37 4.80
CA LEU A 16 4.47 -5.50 3.87
C LEU A 16 5.80 -6.26 3.80
N THR A 17 6.93 -5.58 4.01
CA THR A 17 8.27 -6.14 3.72
C THR A 17 9.10 -6.43 4.97
N ILE A 18 8.94 -5.64 6.03
CA ILE A 18 9.79 -5.70 7.23
C ILE A 18 8.99 -6.17 8.45
N ASP A 19 7.93 -5.45 8.84
CA ASP A 19 7.24 -5.72 10.11
C ASP A 19 6.31 -6.93 10.05
N LYS A 20 5.64 -7.16 8.91
CA LYS A 20 4.79 -8.33 8.58
C LYS A 20 3.81 -8.76 9.68
N LYS A 21 3.35 -7.83 10.53
CA LYS A 21 2.46 -8.12 11.67
C LYS A 21 0.99 -8.31 11.28
N ALA A 22 0.59 -7.84 10.10
CA ALA A 22 -0.79 -7.92 9.61
C ALA A 22 -0.84 -8.59 8.23
N PRO A 23 -1.96 -9.23 7.86
CA PRO A 23 -2.15 -9.77 6.52
C PRO A 23 -2.01 -8.67 5.45
N PHE A 24 -1.37 -8.99 4.32
CA PHE A 24 -1.12 -8.01 3.25
C PHE A 24 -2.39 -7.30 2.77
N LYS A 25 -3.53 -8.01 2.73
CA LYS A 25 -4.82 -7.44 2.34
C LYS A 25 -5.27 -6.33 3.29
N VAL A 26 -5.11 -6.55 4.60
CA VAL A 26 -5.44 -5.55 5.63
C VAL A 26 -4.57 -4.31 5.47
N ILE A 27 -3.25 -4.51 5.28
CA ILE A 27 -2.31 -3.39 5.09
C ILE A 27 -2.69 -2.55 3.85
N ILE A 28 -3.05 -3.20 2.75
CA ILE A 28 -3.48 -2.51 1.52
C ILE A 28 -4.80 -1.76 1.75
N ASP A 29 -5.79 -2.40 2.37
CA ASP A 29 -7.10 -1.80 2.62
C ASP A 29 -6.95 -0.53 3.50
N GLU A 30 -6.17 -0.59 4.58
CA GLU A 30 -5.90 0.57 5.45
C GLU A 30 -5.13 1.68 4.73
N ALA A 31 -4.15 1.34 3.88
CA ALA A 31 -3.43 2.32 3.07
C ALA A 31 -4.36 3.05 2.09
N VAL A 32 -5.34 2.35 1.52
CA VAL A 32 -6.36 2.95 0.64
C VAL A 32 -7.31 3.86 1.42
N GLU A 33 -7.71 3.48 2.64
CA GLU A 33 -8.52 4.35 3.50
C GLU A 33 -7.78 5.64 3.91
N LEU A 34 -6.48 5.55 4.22
CA LEU A 34 -5.64 6.74 4.46
C LEU A 34 -5.59 7.64 3.23
N ALA A 35 -5.50 7.05 2.03
CA ALA A 35 -5.48 7.80 0.78
C ALA A 35 -6.81 8.50 0.48
N LYS A 36 -7.95 7.89 0.85
CA LYS A 36 -9.27 8.53 0.76
C LYS A 36 -9.40 9.69 1.72
N LYS A 37 -8.84 9.55 2.92
CA LYS A 37 -8.96 10.54 4.00
C LYS A 37 -8.05 11.76 3.82
N TYR A 38 -6.83 11.55 3.33
CA TYR A 38 -5.80 12.60 3.31
C TYR A 38 -5.22 12.89 1.92
N GLY A 39 -5.45 12.03 0.94
CA GLY A 39 -4.93 12.16 -0.42
C GLY A 39 -5.83 12.99 -1.34
N GLY A 40 -5.44 13.07 -2.62
CA GLY A 40 -6.25 13.65 -3.68
C GLY A 40 -7.24 12.64 -4.26
N SER A 41 -8.11 13.09 -5.18
CA SER A 41 -9.14 12.25 -5.82
C SER A 41 -8.59 10.98 -6.50
N GLY A 42 -7.36 11.03 -7.02
CA GLY A 42 -6.68 9.88 -7.64
C GLY A 42 -5.87 8.99 -6.68
N SER A 43 -5.66 9.44 -5.43
CA SER A 43 -4.77 8.75 -4.48
C SER A 43 -5.25 7.34 -4.12
N PRO A 44 -6.55 7.07 -3.84
CA PRO A 44 -6.99 5.71 -3.48
C PRO A 44 -6.70 4.68 -4.57
N ALA A 45 -6.98 5.02 -5.84
CA ALA A 45 -6.73 4.14 -6.97
C ALA A 45 -5.22 3.95 -7.21
N PHE A 46 -4.45 5.03 -7.07
CA PHE A 46 -3.00 4.99 -7.21
C PHE A 46 -2.32 4.10 -6.14
N ILE A 47 -2.71 4.23 -4.88
CA ILE A 47 -2.18 3.42 -3.76
C ILE A 47 -2.56 1.95 -3.94
N ASN A 48 -3.84 1.65 -4.21
CA ASN A 48 -4.31 0.29 -4.41
C ASN A 48 -3.55 -0.42 -5.56
N GLY A 49 -3.42 0.25 -6.71
CA GLY A 49 -2.71 -0.31 -7.86
C GLY A 49 -1.23 -0.53 -7.59
N SER A 50 -0.58 0.40 -6.90
CA SER A 50 0.87 0.34 -6.59
C SER A 50 1.20 -0.79 -5.63
N LEU A 51 0.46 -0.89 -4.51
CA LEU A 51 0.67 -1.94 -3.51
C LEU A 51 0.24 -3.32 -4.02
N GLY A 52 -0.85 -3.40 -4.79
CA GLY A 52 -1.28 -4.63 -5.44
C GLY A 52 -0.22 -5.20 -6.40
N LYS A 53 0.47 -4.33 -7.15
CA LYS A 53 1.59 -4.74 -8.01
C LYS A 53 2.80 -5.21 -7.20
N LEU A 54 3.14 -4.52 -6.11
CA LEU A 54 4.23 -4.91 -5.22
C LEU A 54 4.01 -6.30 -4.61
N VAL A 55 2.81 -6.55 -4.08
CA VAL A 55 2.43 -7.87 -3.56
C VAL A 55 2.52 -8.91 -4.67
N LYS A 56 1.98 -8.64 -5.87
CA LYS A 56 2.10 -9.61 -6.97
C LYS A 56 3.55 -9.94 -7.31
N LEU A 57 4.46 -8.97 -7.31
CA LEU A 57 5.88 -9.22 -7.59
C LEU A 57 6.56 -10.06 -6.50
N ASN A 58 6.26 -9.80 -5.22
CA ASN A 58 6.88 -10.49 -4.09
C ASN A 58 6.27 -11.87 -3.78
N TYR A 59 5.04 -12.15 -4.25
CA TYR A 59 4.34 -13.42 -4.01
C TYR A 59 4.47 -14.43 -5.15
N LEU A 60 5.10 -14.07 -6.28
CA LEU A 60 5.47 -15.03 -7.34
C LEU A 60 6.66 -15.92 -6.97
N ASP A 61 7.28 -15.73 -5.80
CA ASP A 61 8.30 -16.62 -5.23
C ASP A 61 7.74 -17.63 -4.21
N GLN A 62 6.41 -17.71 -4.03
CA GLN A 62 5.77 -18.63 -3.06
C GLN A 62 4.68 -19.54 -3.67
N ALA A 63 4.70 -19.75 -4.99
CA ALA A 63 3.89 -20.75 -5.68
C ALA A 63 4.77 -21.83 -6.31
#